data_AF-A0AB39J6C0-F1
#
_entry.id   AF-A0AB39J6C0-F1
#
_cell.length_a   1.000
_cell.length_b   1.000
_cell.length_c   1.000
_cell.angle_alpha   90.00
_cell.angle_beta   90.00
_cell.angle_gamma   90.00
#
_symmetry.space_group_name_H-M   'P 1'
#
loop_
_entity.id
_entity.type
_entity.pdbx_description
1 polymer ?
#
loop_
_entity_poly.entity_id
_entity_poly.type
_entity_poly.pdbx_seq_one_letter_code
_entity_poly.pdbx_strand_id
1 'polypeptide(L)'
;MKYLEFFAGLLGSASEVGVPDNQVDIMVIINLVLKIAGIVAVIVIVIAGINYSLSSGDPAKTASAKNTILYAVIGLVIISSAIAITGYIIGKV
;
A
#
# COMPACT_ATOMS: atom_id res chain seq x y z
N MET A 1 -33.11 -18.53 13.13
CA MET A 1 -32.50 -17.18 13.13
C MET A 1 -33.08 -16.22 12.07
N LYS A 2 -33.90 -16.70 11.11
CA LYS A 2 -34.44 -15.88 10.00
C LYS A 2 -35.36 -14.71 10.41
N TYR A 3 -36.02 -14.79 11.57
CA TYR A 3 -36.84 -13.70 12.11
C TYR A 3 -36.01 -12.54 12.64
N LEU A 4 -34.80 -12.78 13.17
CA LEU A 4 -33.95 -11.72 13.74
C LEU A 4 -33.34 -10.82 12.67
N GLU A 5 -32.95 -11.37 11.52
CA GLU A 5 -32.45 -10.56 10.39
C GLU A 5 -33.53 -9.65 9.79
N PHE A 6 -34.80 -10.09 9.81
CA PHE A 6 -35.92 -9.26 9.38
C PHE A 6 -36.11 -8.03 10.28
N PHE A 7 -36.03 -8.20 11.60
CA PHE A 7 -36.11 -7.07 12.55
C PHE A 7 -34.86 -6.19 12.49
N ALA A 8 -33.67 -6.76 12.33
CA ALA A 8 -32.43 -5.99 12.15
C ALA A 8 -32.46 -5.14 10.88
N GLY A 9 -32.98 -5.67 9.76
CA GLY A 9 -33.14 -4.91 8.52
C GLY A 9 -34.17 -3.77 8.58
N LEU A 10 -35.11 -3.81 9.54
CA LEU A 10 -36.08 -2.73 9.79
C LEU A 10 -35.48 -1.57 10.60
N LEU A 11 -34.40 -1.83 11.35
CA LEU A 11 -33.73 -0.86 12.22
C LEU A 11 -32.66 -0.02 11.49
N GLY A 12 -32.40 -0.30 10.21
CA GLY A 12 -31.39 0.43 9.42
C GLY A 12 -29.97 -0.07 9.67
N SER A 13 -28.99 0.60 9.04
CA SER A 13 -27.58 0.26 9.26
C SER A 13 -27.19 0.50 10.72
N ALA A 14 -26.23 -0.25 11.26
CA ALA A 14 -25.74 -0.11 12.64
C ALA A 14 -25.42 1.36 13.03
N SER A 15 -25.04 2.17 12.03
CA SER A 15 -24.73 3.60 12.09
C SER A 15 -25.94 4.50 12.44
N GLU A 16 -27.16 4.11 12.08
CA GLU A 16 -28.39 4.92 12.26
C GLU A 16 -29.02 4.74 13.65
N VAL A 17 -28.72 3.62 14.31
CA VAL A 17 -29.29 3.23 15.62
C VAL A 17 -28.34 3.51 16.79
N GLY A 18 -27.26 4.26 16.55
CA GLY A 18 -26.32 4.68 17.60
C GLY A 18 -25.39 3.57 18.10
N VAL A 19 -25.25 2.47 17.36
CA VAL A 19 -24.20 1.48 17.62
C VAL A 19 -22.88 2.07 17.13
N PRO A 20 -21.86 2.23 17.99
CA PRO A 20 -20.55 2.69 17.55
C PRO A 20 -19.95 1.66 16.58
N ASP A 21 -20.00 1.96 15.28
CA ASP A 21 -19.35 1.16 14.25
C ASP A 21 -17.87 1.54 14.19
N ASN A 22 -17.09 0.99 15.12
CA ASN A 22 -15.65 1.16 15.18
C ASN A 22 -14.92 0.14 14.28
N GLN A 23 -15.52 -0.24 13.16
CA GLN A 23 -14.85 -0.98 12.10
C GLN A 23 -13.78 -0.10 11.47
N VAL A 24 -12.59 -0.08 12.07
CA VAL A 24 -11.39 0.39 11.41
C VAL A 24 -11.16 -0.55 10.24
N ASP A 25 -11.62 -0.13 9.07
CA ASP A 25 -11.37 -0.86 7.84
C ASP A 25 -9.86 -0.76 7.54
N ILE A 26 -9.15 -1.84 7.89
CA ILE A 26 -7.72 -1.99 7.70
C ILE A 26 -7.35 -1.72 6.22
N MET A 27 -8.29 -1.93 5.29
CA MET A 27 -8.09 -1.61 3.88
C MET A 27 -7.94 -0.11 3.60
N VAL A 28 -8.59 0.75 4.37
CA VAL A 28 -8.45 2.20 4.21
C VAL A 28 -7.02 2.63 4.55
N ILE A 29 -6.49 2.10 5.65
CA ILE A 29 -5.12 2.38 6.09
C ILE A 29 -4.11 1.80 5.10
N ILE A 30 -4.27 0.53 4.69
CA ILE A 30 -3.39 -0.10 3.71
C ILE A 30 -3.39 0.67 2.39
N ASN A 31 -4.57 1.02 1.85
CA ASN A 31 -4.67 1.77 0.60
C ASN A 31 -4.03 3.16 0.69
N LEU A 32 -4.14 3.83 1.83
CA LEU A 32 -3.48 5.12 2.05
C LEU A 32 -1.95 4.97 2.06
N VAL A 33 -1.43 3.99 2.80
CA VAL A 33 0.01 3.71 2.88
C VAL A 33 0.56 3.31 1.51
N LEU A 34 -0.16 2.48 0.75
CA LEU A 34 0.24 2.05 -0.60
C LEU A 34 0.34 3.23 -1.57
N LYS A 35 -0.61 4.16 -1.54
CA LYS A 35 -0.58 5.38 -2.38
C LYS A 35 0.65 6.23 -2.08
N ILE A 36 0.92 6.46 -0.80
CA ILE A 36 2.09 7.25 -0.36
C ILE A 36 3.38 6.53 -0.75
N ALA A 37 3.48 5.23 -0.50
CA ALA A 37 4.65 4.42 -0.83
C ALA A 37 4.95 4.44 -2.34
N GLY A 38 3.93 4.36 -3.19
CA GLY A 38 4.10 4.47 -4.64
C GLY A 38 4.69 5.82 -5.07
N ILE A 39 4.20 6.93 -4.51
CA ILE A 39 4.73 8.27 -4.81
C ILE A 39 6.19 8.40 -4.34
N VAL A 40 6.49 7.95 -3.13
CA VAL A 40 7.85 8.00 -2.57
C VAL A 40 8.81 7.16 -3.41
N ALA A 41 8.41 5.97 -3.86
CA ALA A 41 9.23 5.12 -4.70
C ALA A 41 9.65 5.82 -6.01
N VAL A 42 8.71 6.50 -6.68
CA VAL A 42 9.01 7.25 -7.91
C VAL A 42 10.03 8.36 -7.65
N ILE A 43 9.85 9.12 -6.57
CA ILE A 43 10.77 10.21 -6.19
C ILE A 43 12.20 9.67 -5.96
N VAL A 44 12.33 8.56 -5.22
CA VAL A 44 13.64 7.95 -4.93
C VAL A 44 14.33 7.48 -6.21
N ILE A 45 13.58 6.86 -7.15
CA ILE A 45 14.13 6.43 -8.43
C ILE A 45 14.65 7.62 -9.24
N VAL A 46 13.90 8.74 -9.27
CA VAL A 46 14.32 9.95 -9.99
C VAL A 46 15.61 10.52 -9.40
N ILE A 47 15.68 10.67 -8.07
CA ILE A 47 16.88 11.18 -7.38
C ILE A 47 18.08 10.27 -7.63
N ALA A 48 17.88 8.95 -7.56
CA ALA A 48 18.93 7.98 -7.83
C ALA A 48 19.40 8.01 -9.30
N GLY A 49 18.48 8.21 -10.25
CA GLY A 49 18.79 8.37 -11.67
C GLY A 49 19.59 9.63 -11.97
N ILE A 50 19.26 10.76 -11.33
CA ILE A 50 20.03 12.00 -11.43
C ILE A 50 21.44 11.79 -10.85
N ASN A 51 21.55 11.18 -9.67
CA ASN A 51 22.84 10.87 -9.06
C ASN A 51 23.68 9.91 -9.93
N TYR A 52 23.04 8.95 -10.58
CA TYR A 52 23.70 8.05 -11.54
C TYR A 52 24.28 8.84 -12.72
N SER A 53 23.50 9.76 -13.30
CA SER A 53 23.96 10.61 -14.42
C SER A 53 25.06 11.59 -14.02
N LEU A 54 25.03 12.11 -12.79
CA LEU A 54 26.02 13.05 -12.24
C LEU A 54 27.27 12.36 -11.67
N SER A 55 27.35 11.03 -11.73
CA SER A 55 28.47 10.27 -11.17
C SER A 55 29.79 10.49 -11.92
N SER A 56 29.78 11.09 -13.11
CA SER A 56 30.96 11.59 -13.86
C SER A 56 32.17 10.62 -13.92
N GLY A 57 31.93 9.31 -13.90
CA GLY A 57 32.98 8.29 -13.94
C GLY A 57 33.57 7.88 -12.58
N ASP A 58 33.11 8.45 -11.47
CA ASP A 58 33.43 7.97 -10.12
C ASP A 58 32.73 6.61 -9.89
N PRO A 59 33.50 5.51 -9.73
CA PRO A 59 32.92 4.19 -9.54
C PRO A 59 32.08 4.08 -8.27
N ALA A 60 32.43 4.82 -7.21
CA ALA A 60 31.74 4.75 -5.93
C ALA A 60 30.35 5.40 -6.02
N LYS A 61 30.25 6.57 -6.66
CA LYS A 61 28.96 7.25 -6.88
C LYS A 61 28.06 6.45 -7.81
N THR A 62 28.64 5.89 -8.87
CA THR A 62 27.92 5.04 -9.83
C THR A 62 27.35 3.80 -9.14
N ALA A 63 28.14 3.13 -8.30
CA ALA A 63 27.71 1.96 -7.55
C ALA A 63 26.62 2.30 -6.53
N SER A 64 26.77 3.39 -5.79
CA SER A 64 25.78 3.85 -4.81
C SER A 64 24.44 4.18 -5.46
N ALA A 65 24.45 4.89 -6.59
CA ALA A 65 23.23 5.20 -7.35
C ALA A 65 22.53 3.93 -7.87
N LYS A 66 23.30 2.98 -8.41
CA LYS A 66 22.76 1.66 -8.83
C LYS A 66 22.12 0.90 -7.67
N ASN A 67 22.78 0.85 -6.51
CA ASN A 67 22.24 0.19 -5.32
C ASN A 67 20.95 0.85 -4.83
N THR A 68 20.89 2.18 -4.90
CA THR A 68 19.68 2.94 -4.53
C THR A 68 18.51 2.60 -5.45
N ILE A 69 18.76 2.54 -6.77
CA ILE A 69 17.74 2.10 -7.75
C ILE A 69 17.31 0.67 -7.45
N LEU A 70 18.26 -0.23 -7.19
CA LEU A 70 17.97 -1.64 -6.88
C LEU A 70 17.07 -1.77 -5.64
N TYR A 71 17.37 -1.04 -4.56
CA TYR A 71 16.55 -1.05 -3.36
C TYR A 71 15.15 -0.45 -3.58
N ALA A 72 15.03 0.60 -4.39
CA ALA A 72 13.72 1.16 -4.75
C ALA A 72 12.87 0.15 -5.55
N VAL A 73 13.49 -0.58 -6.48
CA VAL A 73 12.81 -1.62 -7.27
C VAL A 73 12.40 -2.80 -6.38
N ILE A 74 13.27 -3.27 -5.49
CA ILE A 74 12.94 -4.34 -4.53
C ILE A 74 11.76 -3.92 -3.64
N GLY A 75 11.74 -2.68 -3.16
CA GLY A 75 10.62 -2.14 -2.38
C GLY A 75 9.29 -2.19 -3.14
N LEU A 76 9.29 -1.80 -4.42
CA LEU A 76 8.10 -1.89 -5.28
C LEU A 76 7.63 -3.33 -5.47
N VAL A 77 8.55 -4.28 -5.67
CA VAL A 77 8.22 -5.71 -5.81
C VAL A 77 7.59 -6.26 -4.53
N ILE A 78 8.13 -5.89 -3.37
CA ILE A 78 7.58 -6.31 -2.06
C ILE A 78 6.16 -5.76 -1.89
N ILE A 79 5.94 -4.48 -2.20
CA ILE A 79 4.61 -3.85 -2.14
C ILE A 79 3.62 -4.58 -3.06
N SER A 80 4.02 -4.85 -4.31
CA SER A 80 3.18 -5.58 -5.27
C SER A 80 2.82 -6.98 -4.76
N SER A 81 3.79 -7.68 -4.17
CA SER A 81 3.59 -9.01 -3.59
C SER A 81 2.66 -8.98 -2.37
N ALA A 82 2.77 -7.96 -1.52
CA ALA A 82 1.91 -7.79 -0.36
C ALA A 82 0.44 -7.62 -0.74
N ILE A 83 0.15 -6.88 -1.83
CA ILE A 83 -1.21 -6.72 -2.34
C ILE A 83 -1.77 -8.06 -2.82
N ALA A 84 -0.98 -8.84 -3.55
CA ALA A 84 -1.39 -10.16 -4.05
C ALA A 84 -1.70 -11.14 -2.90
N ILE A 85 -0.82 -11.21 -1.91
CA ILE A 85 -1.00 -12.08 -0.73
C ILE A 85 -2.22 -11.65 0.08
N THR A 86 -2.40 -10.35 0.31
CA THR A 86 -3.55 -9.83 1.07
C THR A 86 -4.87 -10.14 0.36
N GLY A 87 -4.90 -9.99 -0.97
CA GLY A 87 -6.06 -10.36 -1.79
C GLY A 87 -6.42 -11.85 -1.66
N TYR A 88 -5.40 -12.71 -1.67
CA TYR A 88 -5.56 -14.17 -1.52
C TYR A 88 -6.12 -14.56 -0.15
N ILE A 89 -5.61 -13.96 0.93
CA ILE A 89 -6.11 -14.23 2.29
C ILE A 89 -7.58 -13.83 2.45
N ILE A 90 -8.01 -12.78 1.77
CA ILE A 90 -9.38 -12.22 1.89
C ILE A 90 -10.36 -12.92 0.94
N GLY A 91 -9.90 -13.91 0.17
CA GLY A 91 -10.73 -14.62 -0.81
C GLY A 91 -11.18 -13.73 -1.95
N LYS A 92 -10.45 -12.63 -2.21
CA LYS A 92 -10.73 -11.68 -3.29
C LYS A 92 -10.12 -12.14 -4.62
N VAL A 93 -9.26 -13.16 -4.58
CA VAL A 93 -8.64 -13.89 -5.70
C VAL A 93 -8.60 -15.38 -5.39
#